data_AF-A0A6J2XQZ9-F1
#
_entry.id   AF-A0A6J2XQZ9-F1
#
_cell.length_a   1.000
_cell.length_b   1.000
_cell.length_c   1.000
_cell.angle_alpha   90.00
_cell.angle_beta   90.00
_cell.angle_gamma   90.00
#
_symmetry.space_group_name_H-M   'P 1'
#
loop_
_entity.id
_entity.type
_entity.pdbx_description
1 polymer ?
#
loop_
_entity_poly.entity_id
_entity_poly.type
_entity_poly.pdbx_seq_one_letter_code
_entity_poly.pdbx_strand_id
1 'polypeptide(L)'
;MSRSLKIFLRIIHRRLYGRCEDAMSDTQFRFRQGLGNREALAATKILVQNCYDQRKNACLCFIDYEKAFDSVQHHKLMQLLRRLDLDQKDIRCIENLYSHQSARVKFIERVEKFKYLGAWLHEDWSSNRDIKYRIEEARGAFLKFKKVFTCSDFDLELRLRFVECYVWSVLLYGVESWTLKASAINRLEAFEMWIYRRILKIPWTAKIRNEDVLRRINRVHVLSSIL
;
A
#
# COMPACT_ATOMS: atom_id res chain seq x y z
N MET A 1 12.32 -13.48 -18.77
CA MET A 1 12.01 -12.51 -19.86
C MET A 1 13.26 -11.72 -20.23
N SER A 2 13.59 -11.63 -21.53
CA SER A 2 14.74 -10.86 -22.02
C SER A 2 14.52 -9.34 -21.93
N ARG A 3 15.61 -8.55 -21.91
CA ARG A 3 15.55 -7.07 -21.94
C ARG A 3 14.84 -6.57 -23.19
N SER A 4 15.09 -7.19 -24.34
CA SER A 4 14.44 -6.84 -25.61
C SER A 4 12.93 -7.06 -25.57
N LEU A 5 12.46 -8.17 -24.97
CA LEU A 5 11.04 -8.42 -24.79
C LEU A 5 10.37 -7.39 -23.87
N LYS A 6 11.05 -6.95 -22.80
CA LYS A 6 10.53 -5.89 -21.91
C LYS A 6 10.36 -4.56 -22.66
N ILE A 7 11.31 -4.20 -23.52
CA ILE A 7 11.22 -2.98 -24.34
C ILE A 7 10.05 -3.10 -25.32
N PHE A 8 9.95 -4.22 -26.02
CA PHE A 8 8.87 -4.50 -26.96
C PHE A 8 7.49 -4.41 -26.29
N LEU A 9 7.29 -5.07 -25.15
CA LEU A 9 6.04 -5.01 -24.39
C LEU A 9 5.72 -3.59 -23.89
N ARG A 10 6.73 -2.79 -23.55
CA ARG A 10 6.54 -1.39 -23.13
C ARG A 10 6.06 -0.52 -24.30
N ILE A 11 6.54 -0.79 -25.52
CA ILE A 11 6.06 -0.13 -26.74
C ILE A 11 4.60 -0.50 -27.00
N ILE A 12 4.27 -1.80 -26.99
CA ILE A 12 2.89 -2.28 -27.14
C ILE A 12 1.98 -1.66 -26.10
N HIS A 13 2.36 -1.71 -24.82
CA HIS A 13 1.58 -1.13 -23.73
C HIS A 13 1.30 0.35 -23.99
N ARG A 14 2.32 1.15 -24.34
CA ARG A 14 2.14 2.59 -24.58
C ARG A 14 1.16 2.89 -25.71
N ARG A 15 1.12 2.05 -26.76
CA ARG A 15 0.20 2.23 -27.91
C ARG A 15 -1.25 1.92 -27.54
N LEU A 16 -1.46 0.91 -26.71
CA LEU A 16 -2.80 0.40 -26.39
C LEU A 16 -3.42 1.04 -25.16
N TYR A 17 -2.59 1.49 -24.21
CA TYR A 17 -3.02 1.87 -22.87
C TYR A 17 -4.13 2.92 -22.86
N GLY A 18 -4.01 3.99 -23.66
CA GLY A 18 -5.03 5.05 -23.70
C GLY A 18 -6.43 4.53 -24.03
N ARG A 19 -6.56 3.74 -25.10
CA ARG A 19 -7.86 3.17 -25.50
C ARG A 19 -8.40 2.16 -24.50
N CYS A 20 -7.51 1.39 -23.86
CA CYS A 20 -7.91 0.48 -22.80
C CYS A 20 -8.38 1.25 -21.55
N GLU A 21 -7.74 2.37 -21.22
CA GLU A 21 -8.06 3.20 -20.06
C GLU A 21 -9.42 3.88 -20.17
N ASP A 22 -9.79 4.35 -21.36
CA ASP A 22 -11.12 4.94 -21.62
C ASP A 22 -12.26 3.93 -21.42
N ALA A 23 -11.97 2.62 -21.58
CA ALA A 23 -12.95 1.56 -21.40
C ALA A 23 -12.99 0.98 -19.96
N MET A 24 -12.07 1.39 -19.08
CA MET A 24 -12.04 0.93 -17.69
C MET A 24 -13.09 1.63 -16.84
N SER A 25 -13.67 0.90 -15.88
CA SER A 25 -14.58 1.48 -14.90
C SER A 25 -13.87 2.51 -14.01
N ASP A 26 -14.58 3.56 -13.61
CA ASP A 26 -14.11 4.56 -12.64
C ASP A 26 -13.79 3.96 -11.26
N THR A 27 -14.36 2.79 -10.96
CA THR A 27 -14.09 2.05 -9.71
C THR A 27 -12.81 1.20 -9.77
N GLN A 28 -12.13 1.12 -10.91
CA GLN A 28 -10.87 0.39 -11.04
C GLN A 28 -9.69 1.28 -10.64
N PHE A 29 -8.99 0.89 -9.57
CA PHE A 29 -7.84 1.65 -9.07
C PHE A 29 -6.49 1.12 -9.59
N ARG A 30 -6.31 -0.20 -9.65
CA ARG A 30 -5.02 -0.80 -10.02
C ARG A 30 -4.81 -0.79 -11.54
N PHE A 31 -3.56 -0.56 -11.94
CA PHE A 31 -3.12 -0.43 -13.34
C PHE A 31 -3.69 0.79 -14.08
N ARG A 32 -4.14 1.81 -13.34
CA ARG A 32 -4.49 3.12 -13.88
C ARG A 32 -3.41 4.16 -13.55
N GLN A 33 -3.26 5.15 -14.40
CA GLN A 33 -2.27 6.19 -14.19
C GLN A 33 -2.77 7.12 -13.08
N GLY A 34 -1.95 7.34 -12.06
CA GLY A 34 -2.30 8.20 -10.92
C GLY A 34 -3.24 7.57 -9.88
N LEU A 35 -3.69 6.33 -10.07
CA LEU A 35 -4.46 5.58 -9.07
C LEU A 35 -3.66 4.38 -8.57
N GLY A 36 -3.68 4.18 -7.26
CA GLY A 36 -2.92 3.14 -6.58
C GLY A 36 -3.71 2.44 -5.49
N ASN A 37 -2.97 1.67 -4.69
CA ASN A 37 -3.57 0.90 -3.61
C ASN A 37 -4.13 1.80 -2.49
N ARG A 38 -3.61 3.02 -2.34
CA ARG A 38 -4.00 3.95 -1.27
C ARG A 38 -5.38 4.52 -1.54
N GLU A 39 -5.64 4.93 -2.78
CA GLU A 39 -6.92 5.46 -3.23
C GLU A 39 -8.03 4.40 -3.12
N ALA A 40 -7.72 3.15 -3.51
CA ALA A 40 -8.63 2.02 -3.36
C ALA A 40 -9.00 1.74 -1.89
N LEU A 41 -8.00 1.78 -1.00
CA LEU A 41 -8.20 1.57 0.43
C LEU A 41 -9.03 2.70 1.05
N ALA A 42 -8.73 3.95 0.69
CA ALA A 42 -9.47 5.13 1.15
C ALA A 42 -10.93 5.08 0.70
N ALA A 43 -11.18 4.84 -0.59
CA ALA A 43 -12.53 4.72 -1.14
C ALA A 43 -13.33 3.60 -0.45
N THR A 44 -12.69 2.45 -0.20
CA THR A 44 -13.31 1.34 0.51
C THR A 44 -13.76 1.74 1.92
N LYS A 45 -12.90 2.42 2.69
CA LYS A 45 -13.25 2.85 4.05
C LYS A 45 -14.33 3.94 4.05
N ILE A 46 -14.29 4.88 3.12
CA ILE A 46 -15.33 5.92 2.98
C ILE A 46 -16.68 5.26 2.70
N LEU A 47 -16.74 4.30 1.78
CA LEU A 47 -17.98 3.57 1.48
C LEU A 47 -18.54 2.84 2.70
N VAL A 48 -17.70 2.14 3.45
CA VAL A 48 -18.13 1.45 4.68
C VAL A 48 -18.59 2.43 5.75
N GLN A 49 -17.84 3.52 5.96
CA GLN A 49 -18.19 4.54 6.93
C GLN A 49 -19.55 5.17 6.59
N ASN A 50 -19.80 5.49 5.32
CA ASN A 50 -21.09 6.01 4.87
C ASN A 50 -22.24 5.03 5.13
N CYS A 51 -22.03 3.73 4.92
CA CYS A 51 -23.04 2.71 5.27
C CYS A 51 -23.30 2.68 6.78
N TYR A 52 -22.24 2.74 7.60
CA TYR A 52 -22.34 2.75 9.05
C TYR A 52 -23.12 3.97 9.56
N ASP A 53 -22.79 5.17 9.06
CA ASP A 53 -23.44 6.42 9.44
C ASP A 53 -24.93 6.44 9.07
N GLN A 54 -25.30 5.78 7.97
CA GLN A 54 -26.69 5.59 7.54
C GLN A 54 -27.40 4.40 8.20
N ARG A 55 -26.77 3.73 9.19
CA ARG A 55 -27.28 2.50 9.84
C ARG A 55 -27.64 1.38 8.85
N LYS A 56 -26.90 1.28 7.75
CA LYS A 56 -27.03 0.21 6.75
C LYS A 56 -26.02 -0.89 7.04
N ASN A 57 -26.47 -2.13 6.91
CA ASN A 57 -25.56 -3.28 6.98
C ASN A 57 -24.62 -3.26 5.77
N ALA A 58 -23.31 -3.28 6.01
CA ALA A 58 -22.29 -3.36 4.98
C ALA A 58 -21.60 -4.74 5.02
N CYS A 59 -21.36 -5.31 3.86
CA CYS A 59 -20.56 -6.53 3.70
C CYS A 59 -19.54 -6.28 2.59
N LEU A 60 -18.28 -6.64 2.83
CA LEU A 60 -17.25 -6.62 1.80
C LEU A 60 -16.93 -8.03 1.33
N CYS A 61 -17.11 -8.25 0.03
CA CYS A 61 -16.73 -9.47 -0.65
C CYS A 61 -15.39 -9.23 -1.37
N PHE A 62 -14.34 -9.91 -0.91
CA PHE A 62 -13.05 -9.93 -1.59
C PHE A 62 -13.01 -11.12 -2.52
N ILE A 63 -12.92 -10.85 -3.82
CA ILE A 63 -12.75 -11.86 -4.86
C ILE A 63 -11.29 -11.80 -5.30
N ASP A 64 -10.55 -12.87 -5.05
CA ASP A 64 -9.19 -13.05 -5.57
C ASP A 64 -9.17 -14.19 -6.57
N TYR A 65 -8.64 -13.92 -7.76
CA TYR A 65 -8.57 -14.91 -8.82
C TYR A 65 -7.26 -15.69 -8.69
N GLU A 66 -7.37 -16.99 -8.40
CA GLU A 66 -6.22 -17.87 -8.37
C GLU A 66 -5.51 -17.84 -9.73
N LYS A 67 -4.24 -17.42 -9.71
CA LYS A 67 -3.40 -17.28 -10.90
C LYS A 67 -4.11 -16.48 -12.00
N ALA A 68 -4.65 -15.32 -11.65
CA ALA A 68 -5.46 -14.47 -12.54
C ALA A 68 -4.89 -14.28 -13.96
N PHE A 69 -3.56 -14.14 -14.08
CA PHE A 69 -2.89 -13.97 -15.37
C PHE A 69 -2.70 -15.27 -16.17
N ASP A 70 -2.57 -16.41 -15.49
CA ASP A 70 -2.42 -17.73 -16.13
C ASP A 70 -3.77 -18.30 -16.57
N SER A 71 -4.86 -17.89 -15.91
CA SER A 71 -6.23 -18.39 -16.13
C SER A 71 -7.03 -17.57 -17.17
N VAL A 72 -6.41 -16.63 -17.87
CA VAL A 72 -7.12 -15.75 -18.82
C VAL A 72 -7.59 -16.53 -20.05
N GLN A 73 -8.88 -16.42 -20.37
CA GLN A 73 -9.42 -16.98 -21.61
C GLN A 73 -8.98 -16.14 -22.81
N HIS A 74 -7.84 -16.50 -23.41
CA HIS A 74 -7.20 -15.70 -24.47
C HIS A 74 -8.12 -15.43 -25.67
N HIS A 75 -9.01 -16.35 -26.06
CA HIS A 75 -9.99 -16.10 -27.13
C HIS A 75 -10.94 -14.94 -26.80
N LYS A 76 -11.45 -14.87 -25.55
CA LYS A 76 -12.30 -13.76 -25.10
C LYS A 76 -11.51 -12.47 -24.98
N LEU A 77 -10.26 -12.55 -24.52
CA LEU A 77 -9.36 -11.40 -24.49
C LEU A 77 -9.19 -10.80 -25.90
N MET A 78 -8.89 -11.62 -26.92
CA MET A 78 -8.75 -11.13 -28.29
C MET A 78 -10.05 -10.53 -28.84
N GLN A 79 -11.21 -11.14 -28.54
CA GLN A 79 -12.50 -10.57 -28.93
C GLN A 79 -12.73 -9.19 -28.29
N LEU A 80 -12.37 -9.04 -27.01
CA LEU A 80 -12.50 -7.77 -26.29
C LEU A 80 -11.56 -6.71 -26.87
N LEU A 81 -10.30 -7.05 -27.15
CA LEU A 81 -9.34 -6.14 -27.80
C LEU A 81 -9.82 -5.68 -29.18
N ARG A 82 -10.46 -6.56 -29.97
CA ARG A 82 -11.07 -6.19 -31.26
C ARG A 82 -12.27 -5.26 -31.09
N ARG A 83 -13.09 -5.44 -30.05
CA ARG A 83 -14.23 -4.56 -29.74
C ARG A 83 -13.80 -3.16 -29.30
N LEU A 84 -12.62 -3.03 -28.70
CA LEU A 84 -12.02 -1.74 -28.33
C LEU A 84 -11.34 -1.02 -29.50
N ASP A 85 -11.56 -1.49 -30.74
CA ASP A 85 -11.01 -0.92 -31.98
C ASP A 85 -9.48 -0.80 -31.97
N LEU A 86 -8.77 -1.73 -31.35
CA LEU A 86 -7.30 -1.70 -31.31
C LEU A 86 -6.70 -2.15 -32.66
N ASP A 87 -5.52 -1.62 -32.99
CA ASP A 87 -4.81 -1.93 -34.25
C ASP A 87 -4.56 -3.44 -34.39
N GLN A 88 -4.92 -3.98 -35.56
CA GLN A 88 -4.91 -5.42 -35.79
C GLN A 88 -3.50 -6.03 -35.79
N LYS A 89 -2.45 -5.24 -36.03
CA LYS A 89 -1.05 -5.69 -35.89
C LYS A 89 -0.70 -5.86 -34.41
N ASP A 90 -1.12 -4.93 -33.55
CA ASP A 90 -0.89 -5.02 -32.11
C ASP A 90 -1.64 -6.20 -31.49
N ILE A 91 -2.90 -6.43 -31.91
CA ILE A 91 -3.68 -7.60 -31.48
C ILE A 91 -2.97 -8.89 -31.87
N ARG A 92 -2.44 -8.98 -33.09
CA ARG A 92 -1.70 -10.16 -33.57
C ARG A 92 -0.41 -10.39 -32.78
N CYS A 93 0.31 -9.32 -32.43
CA CYS A 93 1.48 -9.41 -31.55
C CYS A 93 1.10 -9.98 -30.18
N ILE A 94 -0.04 -9.56 -29.61
CA ILE A 94 -0.55 -10.08 -28.33
C ILE A 94 -0.99 -11.53 -28.45
N GLU A 95 -1.69 -11.90 -29.52
CA GLU A 95 -2.13 -13.27 -29.77
C GLU A 95 -0.95 -14.25 -29.83
N ASN A 96 0.13 -13.86 -30.51
CA ASN A 96 1.37 -14.64 -30.58
C ASN A 96 2.10 -14.77 -29.23
N LEU A 97 1.86 -13.86 -28.27
CA LEU A 97 2.49 -13.90 -26.94
C LEU A 97 1.81 -14.89 -25.99
N TYR A 98 0.54 -15.25 -26.22
CA TYR A 98 -0.30 -15.98 -25.27
C TYR A 98 -0.70 -17.41 -25.70
N SER A 99 -0.12 -17.95 -26.77
CA SER A 99 -0.46 -19.31 -27.23
C SER A 99 -0.10 -20.38 -26.18
N HIS A 100 -1.07 -21.25 -25.85
CA HIS A 100 -0.96 -22.50 -25.07
C HIS A 100 -0.77 -22.43 -23.54
N GLN A 101 -1.71 -21.84 -22.79
CA GLN A 101 -1.79 -22.05 -21.32
C GLN A 101 -3.22 -22.31 -20.82
N SER A 102 -3.31 -23.07 -19.73
CA SER A 102 -4.55 -23.41 -19.03
C SER A 102 -4.29 -23.47 -17.51
N ALA A 103 -5.25 -23.00 -16.72
CA ALA A 103 -5.23 -23.07 -15.26
C ALA A 103 -6.66 -23.17 -14.69
N ARG A 104 -6.77 -23.63 -13.43
CA ARG A 104 -8.02 -23.97 -12.73
C ARG A 104 -8.09 -23.25 -11.38
N VAL A 105 -9.30 -23.02 -10.88
CA VAL A 105 -9.60 -22.18 -9.69
C VAL A 105 -10.19 -23.02 -8.54
N LYS A 106 -9.90 -22.61 -7.29
CA LYS A 106 -10.52 -23.10 -6.03
C LYS A 106 -11.45 -22.07 -5.34
N PHE A 107 -12.25 -22.56 -4.40
CA PHE A 107 -13.41 -21.89 -3.78
C PHE A 107 -13.09 -20.85 -2.69
N ILE A 108 -14.09 -20.02 -2.39
CA ILE A 108 -14.10 -18.87 -1.48
C ILE A 108 -14.41 -19.29 -0.04
N GLU A 109 -13.70 -18.71 0.94
CA GLU A 109 -13.94 -18.85 2.38
C GLU A 109 -14.39 -17.53 3.02
N ARG A 110 -15.15 -17.61 4.12
CA ARG A 110 -15.51 -16.44 4.95
C ARG A 110 -14.48 -16.26 6.06
N VAL A 111 -13.94 -15.05 6.21
CA VAL A 111 -12.90 -14.72 7.20
C VAL A 111 -13.24 -13.47 8.01
N GLU A 112 -12.84 -13.44 9.29
CA GLU A 112 -13.09 -12.31 10.22
C GLU A 112 -12.10 -11.14 10.04
N LYS A 113 -10.91 -11.44 9.49
CA LYS A 113 -9.88 -10.46 9.16
C LYS A 113 -9.28 -10.80 7.82
N PHE A 114 -8.96 -9.78 7.03
CA PHE A 114 -8.39 -9.97 5.70
C PHE A 114 -7.34 -8.89 5.43
N LYS A 115 -6.19 -9.29 4.87
CA LYS A 115 -5.14 -8.34 4.47
C LYS A 115 -5.43 -7.87 3.05
N TYR A 116 -6.06 -6.71 2.92
CA TYR A 116 -6.39 -6.10 1.64
C TYR A 116 -5.41 -5.00 1.28
N LEU A 117 -4.76 -5.11 0.11
CA LEU A 117 -3.81 -4.11 -0.40
C LEU A 117 -2.71 -3.71 0.60
N GLY A 118 -2.32 -4.64 1.46
CA GLY A 118 -1.30 -4.46 2.49
C GLY A 118 -1.82 -3.88 3.82
N ALA A 119 -3.08 -3.46 3.93
CA ALA A 119 -3.73 -3.04 5.17
C ALA A 119 -4.61 -4.15 5.76
N TRP A 120 -4.75 -4.18 7.08
CA TRP A 120 -5.62 -5.16 7.74
C TRP A 120 -7.04 -4.62 7.86
N LEU A 121 -7.99 -5.37 7.30
CA LEU A 121 -9.41 -5.11 7.46
C LEU A 121 -9.99 -6.05 8.54
N HIS A 122 -10.78 -5.45 9.41
CA HIS A 122 -11.44 -6.11 10.54
C HIS A 122 -12.94 -5.85 10.47
N GLU A 123 -13.73 -6.75 11.03
CA GLU A 123 -15.19 -6.61 11.10
C GLU A 123 -15.66 -5.29 11.75
N ASP A 124 -14.90 -4.77 12.71
CA ASP A 124 -15.20 -3.50 13.39
C ASP A 124 -14.73 -2.25 12.64
N TRP A 125 -14.07 -2.42 11.48
CA TRP A 125 -13.51 -1.35 10.64
C TRP A 125 -12.61 -0.34 11.38
N SER A 126 -12.09 -0.74 12.56
CA SER A 126 -11.44 0.18 13.47
C SER A 126 -10.02 0.49 13.01
N SER A 127 -9.78 1.76 12.67
CA SER A 127 -8.44 2.27 12.32
C SER A 127 -7.41 2.02 13.43
N ASN A 128 -7.84 1.88 14.70
CA ASN A 128 -6.92 1.63 15.82
C ASN A 128 -6.16 0.30 15.70
N ARG A 129 -6.79 -0.76 15.17
CA ARG A 129 -6.13 -2.07 15.01
C ARG A 129 -5.10 -2.03 13.89
N ASP A 130 -5.46 -1.39 12.77
CA ASP A 130 -4.58 -1.20 11.63
C ASP A 130 -3.34 -0.36 12.01
N ILE A 131 -3.54 0.74 12.75
CA ILE A 131 -2.45 1.55 13.32
C ILE A 131 -1.52 0.71 14.21
N LYS A 132 -2.09 -0.13 15.08
CA LYS A 132 -1.28 -1.02 15.93
C LYS A 132 -0.44 -1.99 15.09
N TYR A 133 -1.02 -2.59 14.05
CA TYR A 133 -0.28 -3.47 13.14
C TYR A 133 0.84 -2.74 12.40
N ARG A 134 0.58 -1.52 11.90
CA ARG A 134 1.60 -0.70 11.25
C ARG A 134 2.75 -0.33 12.19
N ILE A 135 2.45 -0.02 13.45
CA ILE A 135 3.48 0.23 14.46
C ILE A 135 4.36 -1.01 14.66
N GLU A 136 3.78 -2.21 14.69
CA GLU A 136 4.58 -3.44 14.82
C GLU A 136 5.38 -3.77 13.56
N GLU A 137 4.83 -3.57 12.35
CA GLU A 137 5.58 -3.70 11.09
C GLU A 137 6.74 -2.70 11.02
N ALA A 138 6.49 -1.42 11.34
CA ALA A 138 7.49 -0.37 11.38
C ALA A 138 8.55 -0.62 12.47
N ARG A 139 8.15 -1.14 13.64
CA ARG A 139 9.07 -1.58 14.70
C ARG A 139 9.97 -2.70 14.18
N GLY A 140 9.41 -3.67 13.47
CA GLY A 140 10.18 -4.74 12.81
C GLY A 140 11.20 -4.19 11.81
N ALA A 141 10.80 -3.23 10.98
CA ALA A 141 11.69 -2.53 10.05
C ALA A 141 12.81 -1.78 10.80
N PHE A 142 12.47 -1.07 11.87
CA PHE A 142 13.46 -0.38 12.71
C PHE A 142 14.48 -1.36 13.30
N LEU A 143 14.02 -2.47 13.87
CA LEU A 143 14.88 -3.46 14.51
C LEU A 143 15.82 -4.15 13.51
N LYS A 144 15.35 -4.41 12.28
CA LYS A 144 16.17 -4.98 11.20
C LYS A 144 17.39 -4.11 10.87
N PHE A 145 17.24 -2.80 10.92
CA PHE A 145 18.30 -1.82 10.62
C PHE A 145 18.84 -1.10 11.87
N LYS A 146 18.54 -1.60 13.07
CA LYS A 146 18.89 -0.95 14.34
C LYS A 146 20.36 -0.55 14.40
N LYS A 147 21.27 -1.45 13.98
CA LYS A 147 22.71 -1.18 13.98
C LYS A 147 23.06 0.09 13.20
N VAL A 148 22.46 0.29 12.03
CA VAL A 148 22.67 1.48 11.18
C VAL A 148 22.08 2.72 11.85
N PHE A 149 20.84 2.64 12.35
CA PHE A 149 20.15 3.78 12.96
C PHE A 149 20.78 4.26 14.27
N THR A 150 21.47 3.37 14.98
CA THR A 150 22.15 3.71 16.23
C THR A 150 23.67 3.85 16.07
N CYS A 151 24.21 3.73 14.87
CA CYS A 151 25.65 3.87 14.66
C CYS A 151 26.09 5.33 14.81
N SER A 152 27.29 5.55 15.35
CA SER A 152 27.95 6.87 15.37
C SER A 152 28.68 7.20 14.07
N ASP A 153 28.89 6.21 13.20
CA ASP A 153 29.64 6.35 11.94
C ASP A 153 28.90 7.21 10.91
N PHE A 154 27.59 7.35 11.07
CA PHE A 154 26.74 8.17 10.21
C PHE A 154 26.27 9.40 10.97
N ASP A 155 26.26 10.53 10.27
CA ASP A 155 25.67 11.76 10.77
C ASP A 155 24.20 11.54 11.19
N LEU A 156 23.77 12.28 12.21
CA LEU A 156 22.42 12.17 12.77
C LEU A 156 21.36 12.43 11.70
N GLU A 157 21.55 13.43 10.86
CA GLU A 157 20.60 13.78 9.80
C GLU A 157 20.44 12.64 8.79
N LEU A 158 21.55 12.01 8.38
CA LEU A 158 21.51 10.87 7.48
C LEU A 158 20.76 9.67 8.09
N ARG A 159 20.95 9.41 9.39
CA ARG A 159 20.23 8.34 10.10
C ARG A 159 18.73 8.64 10.18
N LEU A 160 18.34 9.89 10.40
CA LEU A 160 16.93 10.31 10.41
C LEU A 160 16.28 10.13 9.03
N ARG A 161 16.99 10.53 7.95
CA ARG A 161 16.51 10.30 6.57
C ARG A 161 16.32 8.83 6.24
N PHE A 162 17.19 7.94 6.75
CA PHE A 162 16.95 6.50 6.58
C PHE A 162 15.72 6.01 7.35
N VAL A 163 15.46 6.54 8.54
CA VAL A 163 14.23 6.22 9.27
C VAL A 163 13.00 6.70 8.50
N GLU A 164 13.03 7.88 7.88
CA GLU A 164 11.99 8.35 6.97
C GLU A 164 11.73 7.38 5.82
N CYS A 165 12.79 6.92 5.18
CA CYS A 165 12.68 6.05 4.01
C CYS A 165 12.20 4.63 4.34
N TYR A 166 12.63 4.06 5.48
CA TYR A 166 12.42 2.63 5.77
C TYR A 166 11.42 2.34 6.89
N VAL A 167 11.19 3.29 7.80
CA VAL A 167 10.32 3.10 8.97
C VAL A 167 9.05 3.93 8.82
N TRP A 168 9.17 5.23 8.50
CA TRP A 168 8.00 6.08 8.31
C TRP A 168 7.19 5.68 7.08
N SER A 169 7.83 5.30 5.97
CA SER A 169 7.14 4.78 4.79
C SER A 169 6.30 3.52 5.08
N VAL A 170 6.74 2.67 6.00
CA VAL A 170 6.01 1.47 6.44
C VAL A 170 4.88 1.87 7.39
N LEU A 171 5.16 2.72 8.39
CA LEU A 171 4.18 3.14 9.38
C LEU A 171 3.00 3.88 8.74
N LEU A 172 3.31 4.82 7.84
CA LEU A 172 2.34 5.74 7.24
C LEU A 172 1.64 5.16 6.02
N TYR A 173 1.89 3.89 5.67
CA TYR A 173 1.17 3.27 4.57
C TYR A 173 -0.32 3.14 4.92
N GLY A 174 -1.16 3.84 4.14
CA GLY A 174 -2.60 3.87 4.31
C GLY A 174 -3.08 4.84 5.38
N VAL A 175 -2.25 5.81 5.81
CA VAL A 175 -2.61 6.88 6.75
C VAL A 175 -3.82 7.69 6.27
N GLU A 176 -4.01 7.82 4.95
CA GLU A 176 -5.15 8.52 4.34
C GLU A 176 -6.49 7.84 4.66
N SER A 177 -6.44 6.58 5.08
CA SER A 177 -7.60 5.78 5.42
C SER A 177 -7.87 5.74 6.94
N TRP A 178 -7.06 6.43 7.76
CA TRP A 178 -7.18 6.36 9.21
C TRP A 178 -8.09 7.44 9.78
N THR A 179 -9.05 7.01 10.61
CA THR A 179 -9.76 7.93 11.51
C THR A 179 -8.90 8.17 12.76
N LEU A 180 -8.15 9.28 12.77
CA LEU A 180 -7.22 9.62 13.85
C LEU A 180 -7.95 10.27 15.03
N LYS A 181 -8.17 9.47 16.08
CA LYS A 181 -8.59 9.97 17.40
C LYS A 181 -7.37 10.39 18.23
N ALA A 182 -7.56 11.22 19.25
CA ALA A 182 -6.48 11.64 20.16
C ALA A 182 -5.67 10.45 20.73
N SER A 183 -6.35 9.35 21.10
CA SER A 183 -5.67 8.14 21.58
C SER A 183 -4.80 7.44 20.54
N ALA A 184 -5.14 7.55 19.25
CA ALA A 184 -4.35 7.01 18.15
C ALA A 184 -3.13 7.90 17.87
N ILE A 185 -3.30 9.23 17.90
CA ILE A 185 -2.22 10.21 17.78
C ILE A 185 -1.19 9.99 18.88
N ASN A 186 -1.62 9.95 20.15
CA ASN A 186 -0.74 9.69 21.29
C ASN A 186 0.07 8.40 21.15
N ARG A 187 -0.51 7.36 20.53
CA ARG A 187 0.18 6.08 20.30
C ARG A 187 1.26 6.19 19.22
N LEU A 188 0.98 6.93 18.16
CA LEU A 188 1.93 7.19 17.07
C LEU A 188 3.09 8.08 17.56
N GLU A 189 2.79 9.13 18.31
CA GLU A 189 3.81 9.99 18.95
C GLU A 189 4.64 9.21 19.98
N ALA A 190 4.04 8.30 20.74
CA ALA A 190 4.80 7.44 21.65
C ALA A 190 5.77 6.51 20.88
N PHE A 191 5.36 6.00 19.72
CA PHE A 191 6.23 5.20 18.86
C PHE A 191 7.35 6.04 18.24
N GLU A 192 7.06 7.28 17.83
CA GLU A 192 8.05 8.23 17.37
C GLU A 192 9.13 8.52 18.42
N MET A 193 8.70 8.84 19.65
CA MET A 193 9.62 9.04 20.76
C MET A 193 10.46 7.81 21.05
N TRP A 194 9.87 6.60 20.90
CA TRP A 194 10.60 5.35 21.03
C TRP A 194 11.71 5.19 19.97
N ILE A 195 11.47 5.61 18.72
CA ILE A 195 12.49 5.61 17.67
C ILE A 195 13.61 6.62 18.01
N TYR A 196 13.22 7.87 18.24
CA TYR A 196 14.15 8.98 18.45
C TYR A 196 15.05 8.80 19.66
N ARG A 197 14.49 8.35 20.79
CA ARG A 197 15.29 8.04 21.99
C ARG A 197 16.33 6.94 21.72
N ARG A 198 16.04 5.96 20.86
CA ARG A 198 17.00 4.91 20.50
C ARG A 198 18.11 5.43 19.58
N ILE A 199 17.78 6.27 18.60
CA ILE A 199 18.79 6.89 17.72
C ILE A 199 19.78 7.74 18.54
N LEU A 200 19.25 8.51 19.51
CA LEU A 200 20.04 9.32 20.43
C LEU A 200 20.66 8.52 21.58
N LYS A 201 20.43 7.20 21.66
CA LYS A 201 20.89 6.32 22.74
C LYS A 201 20.52 6.82 24.15
N ILE A 202 19.36 7.45 24.29
CA ILE A 202 18.85 7.95 25.57
C ILE A 202 18.35 6.77 26.42
N PRO A 203 18.92 6.54 27.63
CA PRO A 203 18.42 5.50 28.53
C PRO A 203 17.09 5.94 29.16
N TRP A 204 16.25 4.97 29.51
CA TRP A 204 14.94 5.23 30.12
C TRP A 204 15.03 5.93 31.49
N THR A 205 16.15 5.75 32.21
CA THR A 205 16.42 6.37 33.51
C THR A 205 16.72 7.87 33.44
N ALA A 206 17.04 8.40 32.26
CA ALA A 206 17.45 9.80 32.11
C ALA A 206 16.30 10.81 32.32
N LYS A 207 15.04 10.34 32.37
CA LYS A 207 13.83 11.17 32.61
C LYS A 207 13.75 12.46 31.74
N ILE A 208 14.30 12.40 30.53
CA ILE A 208 14.29 13.51 29.56
C ILE A 208 12.87 13.70 29.01
N ARG A 209 12.38 14.93 28.89
CA ARG A 209 11.05 15.23 28.35
C ARG A 209 11.00 15.04 26.83
N ASN A 210 9.81 14.84 26.27
CA ASN A 210 9.67 14.59 24.82
C ASN A 210 10.07 15.82 24.00
N GLU A 211 9.81 17.04 24.50
CA GLU A 211 10.16 18.29 23.82
C GLU A 211 11.68 18.47 23.72
N ASP A 212 12.44 17.97 24.72
CA ASP A 212 13.90 17.99 24.69
C ASP A 212 14.46 16.99 23.65
N VAL A 213 13.82 15.82 23.49
CA VAL A 213 14.20 14.82 22.48
C VAL A 213 14.01 15.40 21.07
N LEU A 214 12.88 16.04 20.81
CA LEU A 214 12.58 16.70 19.54
C LEU A 214 13.56 17.84 19.25
N ARG A 215 13.88 18.67 20.25
CA ARG A 215 14.90 19.73 20.13
C ARG A 215 16.27 19.19 19.74
N ARG A 216 16.71 18.05 20.30
CA ARG A 216 18.00 17.43 19.96
C ARG A 216 18.05 16.87 18.53
N ILE A 217 16.91 16.44 18.01
CA ILE A 217 16.78 15.92 16.64
C ILE A 217 16.48 17.04 15.62
N ASN A 218 16.16 18.25 16.10
CA ASN A 218 15.76 19.39 15.28
C ASN A 218 14.58 19.06 14.35
N ARG A 219 13.56 18.38 14.88
CA ARG A 219 12.32 18.03 14.17
C ARG A 219 11.09 18.32 15.02
N VAL A 220 9.97 18.53 14.34
CA VAL A 220 8.62 18.48 14.92
C VAL A 220 8.06 17.06 14.78
N HIS A 221 6.91 16.79 15.41
CA HIS A 221 6.22 15.52 15.25
C HIS A 221 5.94 15.23 13.77
N VAL A 222 6.21 14.00 13.32
CA VAL A 222 5.98 13.59 11.93
C VAL A 222 4.51 13.74 11.55
N LEU A 223 3.59 13.46 12.48
CA LEU A 223 2.16 13.63 12.23
C LEU A 223 1.74 15.08 12.01
N SER A 224 2.41 16.07 12.62
CA SER A 224 2.09 17.49 12.41
C SER A 224 2.55 18.01 11.05
N SER A 225 3.31 17.21 10.29
CA SER A 225 3.71 17.54 8.91
C SER A 225 2.85 16.85 7.85
N ILE A 226 1.96 15.94 8.27
CA ILE A 226 1.14 15.10 7.38
C ILE A 226 -0.35 15.45 7.49
N LEU A 227 -0.79 15.94 8.65
CA LEU A 227 -2.14 16.46 8.92
C LEU A 227 -2.13 17.98 8.87
#